data_AF-A0A2E7FQ03-F1
#
_entry.id   AF-A0A2E7FQ03-F1
#
_cell.length_a   1.000
_cell.length_b   1.000
_cell.length_c   1.000
_cell.angle_alpha   90.00
_cell.angle_beta   90.00
_cell.angle_gamma   90.00
#
_symmetry.space_group_name_H-M   'P 1'
#
loop_
_entity.id
_entity.type
_entity.pdbx_description
1 polymer ?
#
loop_
_entity_poly.entity_id
_entity_poly.type
_entity_poly.pdbx_seq_one_letter_code
_entity_poly.pdbx_strand_id
1 'polypeptide(L)'
;MSILDHNTQEAAELLQQLNAFSDTTENAADDIAKTLCSGGRLLACGNGGSAAEAAHLTTELVVRYKSDRPAYAALCLNVHGGDLTAIGNDYEFQQVF
;
A
#
# COMPACT_ATOMS: atom_id res chain seq x y z
N MET A 1 5.14 20.26 27.32
CA MET A 1 5.53 19.72 26.00
C MET A 1 4.45 20.10 25.02
N SER A 2 4.76 20.64 23.84
CA SER A 2 3.73 20.97 22.85
C SER A 2 3.17 19.68 22.21
N ILE A 3 2.00 19.76 21.58
CA ILE A 3 1.43 18.63 20.82
C ILE A 3 2.39 18.19 19.71
N LEU A 4 3.09 19.14 19.08
CA LEU A 4 4.08 18.83 18.06
C LEU A 4 5.27 18.04 18.62
N ASP A 5 5.81 18.47 19.76
CA ASP A 5 6.94 17.79 20.41
C ASP A 5 6.55 16.36 20.80
N HIS A 6 5.35 16.19 21.36
CA HIS A 6 4.83 14.89 21.76
C HIS A 6 4.69 13.95 20.56
N ASN A 7 3.98 14.36 19.50
CA ASN A 7 3.76 13.51 18.33
C ASN A 7 5.06 13.17 17.60
N THR A 8 6.02 14.10 17.57
CA THR A 8 7.33 13.86 16.92
C THR A 8 8.15 12.85 17.72
N GLN A 9 8.12 12.94 19.05
CA GLN A 9 8.79 11.99 19.93
C GLN A 9 8.19 10.59 19.78
N GLU A 10 6.85 10.47 19.82
CA GLU A 10 6.16 9.18 19.64
C GLU A 10 6.48 8.56 18.26
N ALA A 11 6.47 9.35 17.19
CA ALA A 11 6.83 8.87 15.86
C ALA A 11 8.27 8.36 15.80
N ALA A 12 9.22 9.08 16.42
CA ALA A 12 10.62 8.65 16.46
C ALA A 12 10.81 7.34 17.22
N GLU A 13 10.11 7.16 18.35
CA GLU A 13 10.13 5.92 19.12
C GLU A 13 9.53 4.74 18.35
N LEU A 14 8.44 4.96 17.62
CA LEU A 14 7.81 3.94 16.78
C LEU A 14 8.73 3.52 15.61
N LEU A 15 9.38 4.48 14.96
CA LEU A 15 10.30 4.20 13.84
C LEU A 15 11.48 3.31 14.27
N GLN A 16 11.95 3.42 15.52
CA GLN A 16 13.01 2.56 16.04
C GLN A 16 12.59 1.09 16.17
N GLN A 17 11.29 0.80 16.25
CA GLN A 17 10.75 -0.55 16.34
C GLN A 17 10.63 -1.24 14.98
N LEU A 18 10.80 -0.51 13.86
CA LEU A 18 10.62 -1.07 12.52
C LEU A 18 11.59 -2.21 12.19
N ASN A 19 12.77 -2.24 12.81
CA ASN A 19 13.73 -3.33 12.63
C ASN A 19 13.15 -4.69 13.02
N ALA A 20 12.13 -4.75 13.89
CA ALA A 20 11.45 -6.00 14.23
C ALA A 20 10.63 -6.58 13.05
N PHE A 21 10.38 -5.79 12.02
CA PHE A 21 9.62 -6.17 10.83
C PHE A 21 10.51 -6.31 9.58
N SER A 22 11.84 -6.26 9.71
CA SER A 22 12.78 -6.33 8.58
C SER A 22 12.51 -7.55 7.70
N ASP A 23 12.49 -8.73 8.31
CA ASP A 23 12.39 -10.00 7.59
C ASP A 23 11.05 -10.11 6.87
N THR A 24 9.95 -9.74 7.54
CA THR A 24 8.61 -9.73 6.93
C THR A 24 8.54 -8.75 5.76
N THR A 25 9.16 -7.58 5.89
CA THR A 25 9.16 -6.55 4.85
C THR A 25 10.01 -6.96 3.64
N GLU A 26 11.19 -7.52 3.88
CA GLU A 26 12.09 -8.01 2.83
C GLU A 26 11.47 -9.18 2.07
N ASN A 27 10.88 -10.15 2.78
CA ASN A 27 10.19 -11.27 2.14
C ASN A 27 9.01 -10.80 1.28
N ALA A 28 8.21 -9.85 1.77
CA ALA A 28 7.11 -9.27 0.98
C ALA A 28 7.62 -8.53 -0.26
N ALA A 29 8.71 -7.76 -0.13
CA ALA A 29 9.31 -7.06 -1.26
C ALA A 29 9.83 -8.04 -2.33
N ASP A 30 10.49 -9.13 -1.91
CA ASP A 30 11.00 -10.17 -2.79
C ASP A 30 9.88 -10.89 -3.55
N ASP A 31 8.78 -11.23 -2.87
CA ASP A 31 7.65 -11.92 -3.48
C ASP A 31 6.91 -11.02 -4.47
N ILE A 32 6.75 -9.73 -4.15
CA ILE A 32 6.21 -8.73 -5.08
C ILE A 32 7.13 -8.60 -6.30
N ALA A 33 8.44 -8.48 -6.09
CA ALA A 33 9.41 -8.34 -7.17
C ALA A 33 9.39 -9.56 -8.11
N LYS A 34 9.41 -10.78 -7.56
CA LYS A 34 9.31 -12.03 -8.33
C LYS A 34 8.01 -12.09 -9.13
N THR A 35 6.89 -11.70 -8.53
CA THR A 35 5.57 -11.70 -9.18
C THR A 35 5.55 -10.73 -10.36
N LEU A 36 6.00 -9.48 -10.17
CA LEU A 36 5.98 -8.47 -11.21
C LEU A 36 6.96 -8.79 -12.35
N CYS A 37 8.17 -9.26 -12.02
CA CYS A 37 9.18 -9.62 -13.01
C CYS A 37 8.83 -10.87 -13.82
N SER A 38 7.97 -11.75 -13.31
CA SER A 38 7.43 -12.90 -14.04
C SER A 38 6.18 -12.60 -14.87
N GLY A 39 5.77 -11.32 -14.95
CA GLY A 39 4.59 -10.89 -15.71
C GLY A 39 3.27 -11.00 -14.93
N GLY A 40 3.34 -11.32 -13.63
CA GLY A 40 2.22 -11.24 -12.71
C GLY A 40 1.83 -9.79 -12.38
N ARG A 41 0.83 -9.65 -11.49
CA ARG A 41 0.26 -8.35 -11.10
C ARG A 41 0.15 -8.22 -9.58
N LEU A 42 0.44 -7.03 -9.07
CA LEU A 42 0.10 -6.66 -7.69
C LEU A 42 -1.30 -6.02 -7.63
N LEU A 43 -2.17 -6.55 -6.76
CA LEU A 43 -3.42 -5.90 -6.38
C LEU A 43 -3.26 -5.39 -4.94
N ALA A 44 -3.54 -4.11 -4.70
CA ALA A 44 -3.47 -3.52 -3.37
C ALA A 44 -4.81 -2.90 -3.00
N CYS A 45 -5.18 -3.02 -1.71
CA CYS A 45 -6.39 -2.42 -1.16
C CYS A 45 -6.15 -2.03 0.30
N GLY A 46 -7.01 -1.16 0.83
CA GLY A 46 -7.00 -0.79 2.24
C GLY A 46 -8.17 0.11 2.60
N ASN A 47 -8.33 0.41 3.88
CA ASN A 47 -9.36 1.32 4.38
C ASN A 47 -8.73 2.61 4.89
N GLY A 48 -9.40 3.76 4.69
CA GLY A 48 -8.93 5.05 5.18
C GLY A 48 -7.51 5.39 4.71
N GLY A 49 -6.59 5.66 5.64
CA GLY A 49 -5.19 5.94 5.32
C GLY A 49 -4.50 4.82 4.53
N SER A 50 -4.82 3.55 4.80
CA SER A 50 -4.25 2.42 4.05
C SER A 50 -4.71 2.37 2.60
N ALA A 51 -5.88 2.94 2.27
CA ALA A 51 -6.31 3.10 0.89
C ALA A 51 -5.41 4.10 0.13
N ALA A 52 -4.99 5.17 0.81
CA ALA A 52 -4.06 6.14 0.26
C ALA A 52 -2.67 5.50 0.02
N GLU A 53 -2.17 4.72 0.97
CA GLU A 53 -0.90 3.99 0.81
C GLU A 53 -0.97 2.92 -0.30
N ALA A 54 -2.09 2.20 -0.43
CA ALA A 54 -2.30 1.25 -1.53
C ALA A 54 -2.28 1.95 -2.90
N ALA A 55 -2.93 3.11 -3.01
CA ALA A 55 -2.89 3.94 -4.20
C ALA A 55 -1.48 4.49 -4.47
N HIS A 56 -0.76 4.92 -3.43
CA HIS A 56 0.60 5.42 -3.55
C HIS A 56 1.55 4.32 -4.05
N LEU A 57 1.61 3.17 -3.37
CA LEU A 57 2.46 2.05 -3.75
C LEU A 57 2.25 1.60 -5.20
N THR A 58 0.99 1.41 -5.60
CA THR A 58 0.66 0.97 -6.96
C THR A 58 1.01 2.03 -8.00
N THR A 59 0.85 3.33 -7.68
CA THR A 59 1.27 4.43 -8.56
C THR A 59 2.78 4.43 -8.78
N GLU A 60 3.57 4.27 -7.72
CA GLU A 60 5.04 4.20 -7.80
C GLU A 60 5.52 3.00 -8.64
N LEU A 61 4.75 1.90 -8.63
CA LEU A 61 5.02 0.71 -9.44
C LEU A 61 4.62 0.89 -10.92
N VAL A 62 3.47 1.49 -11.20
CA VAL A 62 2.98 1.70 -12.57
C VAL A 62 3.74 2.83 -13.27
N VAL A 63 3.95 3.95 -12.60
CA VAL A 63 4.66 5.11 -13.15
C VAL A 63 6.15 4.86 -12.99
N ARG A 64 6.78 5.45 -11.97
CA ARG A 64 8.21 5.40 -11.69
C ARG A 64 8.42 5.80 -10.23
N TYR A 65 9.31 5.09 -9.54
CA TYR A 65 9.76 5.44 -8.19
C TYR A 65 11.10 6.17 -8.19
N LYS A 66 12.21 5.46 -8.44
CA LYS A 66 13.57 6.02 -8.43
C LYS A 66 14.28 5.96 -9.77
N SER A 67 14.22 4.81 -10.44
CA SER A 67 14.87 4.59 -11.74
C SER A 67 13.89 4.78 -12.90
N ASP A 68 14.43 5.17 -14.06
CA ASP A 68 13.68 5.08 -15.31
C ASP A 68 13.64 3.61 -15.76
N ARG A 69 12.46 3.00 -15.70
CA ARG A 69 12.19 1.60 -16.02
C ARG A 69 10.81 1.45 -16.65
N PRO A 70 10.52 0.33 -17.35
CA PRO A 70 9.16 0.01 -17.77
C PRO A 70 8.18 -0.07 -16.60
N ALA A 71 6.90 0.21 -16.88
CA ALA A 71 5.80 0.08 -15.92
C ALA A 71 5.64 -1.36 -15.43
N TYR A 72 5.33 -1.53 -14.13
CA TYR A 72 4.91 -2.83 -13.59
C TYR A 72 3.39 -2.90 -13.51
N ALA A 73 2.83 -4.10 -13.66
CA ALA A 73 1.40 -4.32 -13.52
C ALA A 73 0.99 -4.25 -12.04
N ALA A 74 0.50 -3.11 -11.59
CA ALA A 74 -0.04 -2.91 -10.24
C ALA A 74 -1.37 -2.14 -10.30
N LEU A 75 -2.35 -2.52 -9.47
CA LEU A 75 -3.67 -1.89 -9.43
C LEU A 75 -4.11 -1.69 -7.98
N CYS A 76 -4.59 -0.49 -7.68
CA CYS A 76 -5.27 -0.21 -6.43
C CYS A 76 -6.77 -0.42 -6.59
N LEU A 77 -7.35 -1.29 -5.76
CA LEU A 77 -8.78 -1.62 -5.80
C LEU A 77 -9.66 -0.50 -5.21
N ASN A 78 -9.06 0.50 -4.57
CA ASN A 78 -9.79 1.64 -4.00
C ASN A 78 -10.19 2.73 -5.02
N VAL A 79 -9.68 2.68 -6.25
CA VAL A 79 -9.74 3.82 -7.19
C VAL A 79 -11.15 4.04 -7.75
N HIS A 80 -11.95 2.99 -7.87
CA HIS A 80 -13.31 3.08 -8.40
C HIS A 80 -14.34 3.19 -7.27
N GLY A 81 -14.58 4.43 -6.83
CA GLY A 81 -15.55 4.69 -5.75
C GLY A 81 -16.95 4.17 -6.03
N GLY A 82 -17.38 4.13 -7.31
CA GLY A 82 -18.67 3.53 -7.70
C GLY A 82 -18.73 2.02 -7.45
N ASP A 83 -17.64 1.29 -7.69
CA ASP A 83 -17.57 -0.15 -7.44
C ASP A 83 -17.65 -0.43 -5.94
N LEU A 84 -16.88 0.33 -5.13
CA LEU A 84 -16.89 0.19 -3.67
C LEU A 84 -18.28 0.46 -3.08
N THR A 85 -18.97 1.51 -3.55
CA THR A 85 -20.29 1.86 -3.01
C THR A 85 -21.38 0.92 -3.51
N ALA A 86 -21.33 0.48 -4.76
CA ALA A 86 -22.28 -0.50 -5.29
C ALA A 86 -22.13 -1.85 -4.59
N ILE A 87 -20.89 -2.36 -4.46
CA ILE A 87 -20.65 -3.65 -3.78
C ILE A 87 -21.05 -3.55 -2.30
N GLY A 88 -20.65 -2.49 -1.60
CA GLY A 88 -20.98 -2.30 -0.20
C GLY A 88 -22.49 -2.12 0.06
N ASN A 89 -23.24 -1.57 -0.89
CA ASN A 89 -24.69 -1.39 -0.81
C ASN A 89 -25.48 -2.64 -1.20
N ASP A 90 -25.10 -3.27 -2.32
CA ASP A 90 -25.86 -4.36 -2.94
C ASP A 90 -25.53 -5.73 -2.32
N TYR A 91 -24.33 -5.87 -1.76
CA TYR A 91 -23.86 -7.06 -1.06
C TYR A 91 -23.55 -6.72 0.40
N GLU A 92 -22.27 -6.56 0.73
CA GLU A 92 -21.80 -6.19 2.07
C GLU A 92 -20.41 -5.56 1.97
N PHE A 93 -20.05 -4.71 2.94
CA PHE A 93 -18.76 -4.03 2.92
C PHE A 93 -17.56 -4.99 2.96
N GLN A 94 -17.72 -6.20 3.51
CA GLN A 94 -16.69 -7.23 3.58
C GLN A 94 -16.30 -7.78 2.21
N GLN A 95 -17.07 -7.50 1.16
CA GLN A 95 -16.87 -8.01 -0.20
C GLN A 95 -16.34 -6.97 -1.18
N VAL A 96 -15.98 -5.76 -0.73
CA VAL A 96 -15.62 -4.62 -1.62
C VAL A 96 -14.27 -4.77 -2.34
N PHE A 97 -13.48 -5.81 -2.04
CA PHE A 97 -12.18 -6.08 -2.65
C PHE A 97 -12.06 -7.53 -3.13
#